data_AF-A0A963R531-F1
#
_entry.id   AF-A0A963R531-F1
#
_cell.length_a   1.000
_cell.length_b   1.000
_cell.length_c   1.000
_cell.angle_alpha   90.00
_cell.angle_beta   90.00
_cell.angle_gamma   90.00
#
_symmetry.space_group_name_H-M   'P 1'
#
loop_
_entity.id
_entity.type
_entity.pdbx_description
1 polymer ?
#
loop_
_entity_poly.entity_id
_entity_poly.type
_entity_poly.pdbx_seq_one_letter_code
_entity_poly.pdbx_strand_id
1 'polypeptide(L)'
;MRKFLLALLALLAAPLHAEDWQARSSERDVMLKDFHFGSGEVMDTRIHVTTLGTPHRNAAGEIDNAVMVLHGTGGSGWQFFRPQFADELYGPGQPLDIAKYYVILPDNIGHGKSSKPSDGMRTAFPRYDYDDMVRAQHAMLIQGLGVKRLELILGTSMGCMHAFVWGETWPGFARRLAPFACNAVAIAGRNRMWRKMAIDAIKAD
;
A
#
# COMPACT_ATOMS: atom_id res chain seq x y z
N MET A 1 2.44 68.46 4.70
CA MET A 1 1.97 67.30 5.49
C MET A 1 2.26 66.03 4.69
N ARG A 2 3.01 65.10 5.27
CA ARG A 2 3.58 63.91 4.61
C ARG A 2 2.54 62.80 4.41
N LYS A 3 2.52 62.30 3.18
CA LYS A 3 2.06 61.01 2.63
C LYS A 3 1.81 59.89 3.65
N PHE A 4 0.66 59.21 3.55
CA PHE A 4 0.54 57.75 3.72
C PHE A 4 -0.62 57.25 2.87
N LEU A 5 -0.31 56.67 1.70
CA LEU A 5 -1.22 55.84 0.94
C LEU A 5 -0.93 54.39 1.38
N LEU A 6 -1.82 53.76 2.14
CA LEU A 6 -1.76 52.32 2.38
C LEU A 6 -2.25 51.62 1.11
N ALA A 7 -1.34 51.00 0.38
CA ALA A 7 -1.69 50.02 -0.65
C ALA A 7 -1.99 48.70 0.06
N LEU A 8 -3.27 48.31 0.09
CA LEU A 8 -3.70 47.00 0.55
C LEU A 8 -3.35 45.98 -0.55
N LEU A 9 -2.24 45.25 -0.41
CA LEU A 9 -1.97 44.08 -1.24
C LEU A 9 -2.96 42.99 -0.82
N ALA A 10 -4.02 42.79 -1.61
CA ALA A 10 -4.81 41.58 -1.55
C ALA A 10 -3.93 40.43 -2.04
N LEU A 11 -3.44 39.61 -1.12
CA LEU A 11 -2.93 38.29 -1.43
C LEU A 11 -4.10 37.49 -2.05
N LEU A 12 -4.12 37.40 -3.37
CA LEU A 12 -4.87 36.39 -4.08
C LEU A 12 -4.28 35.04 -3.66
N ALA A 13 -4.82 34.46 -2.59
CA ALA A 13 -4.66 33.03 -2.34
C ALA A 13 -5.34 32.34 -3.52
N ALA A 14 -4.56 31.96 -4.52
CA ALA A 14 -5.03 30.99 -5.50
C ALA A 14 -5.52 29.78 -4.70
N PRO A 15 -6.72 29.24 -4.95
CA PRO A 15 -7.08 27.97 -4.37
C PRO A 15 -5.97 26.99 -4.77
N LEU A 16 -5.31 26.36 -3.78
CA LEU A 16 -4.56 25.15 -4.06
C LEU A 16 -5.61 24.19 -4.63
N HIS A 17 -5.68 24.09 -5.94
CA HIS A 17 -6.38 23.01 -6.58
C HIS A 17 -5.66 21.75 -6.11
N ALA A 18 -6.37 20.94 -5.31
CA ALA A 18 -5.90 19.62 -4.94
C ALA A 18 -5.49 18.91 -6.23
N GLU A 19 -4.27 18.40 -6.27
CA GLU A 19 -3.75 17.78 -7.48
C GLU A 19 -4.56 16.50 -7.76
N ASP A 20 -4.95 16.29 -9.02
CA ASP A 20 -5.69 15.09 -9.40
C ASP A 20 -4.74 13.89 -9.50
N TRP A 21 -4.38 13.36 -8.34
CA TRP A 21 -3.53 12.19 -8.23
C TRP A 21 -4.14 10.96 -8.89
N GLN A 22 -5.47 10.88 -8.97
CA GLN A 22 -6.17 9.75 -9.58
C GLN A 22 -5.87 9.71 -11.09
N ALA A 23 -5.95 10.86 -11.75
CA ALA A 23 -5.61 11.00 -13.17
C ALA A 23 -4.14 10.69 -13.47
N ARG A 24 -3.24 10.79 -12.48
CA ARG A 24 -1.82 10.44 -12.60
C ARG A 24 -1.51 8.98 -12.28
N SER A 25 -2.51 8.21 -11.84
CA SER A 25 -2.35 6.82 -11.45
C SER A 25 -2.56 5.85 -12.61
N SER A 26 -2.05 4.63 -12.46
CA SER A 26 -2.39 3.50 -13.32
C SER A 26 -2.80 2.33 -12.46
N GLU A 27 -3.77 1.55 -12.92
CA GLU A 27 -4.27 0.37 -12.22
C GLU A 27 -4.07 -0.88 -13.08
N ARG A 28 -3.72 -2.00 -12.46
CA ARG A 28 -3.66 -3.31 -13.11
C ARG A 28 -3.86 -4.44 -12.13
N ASP A 29 -4.34 -5.55 -12.66
CA ASP A 29 -4.39 -6.82 -11.93
C ASP A 29 -3.15 -7.65 -12.22
N VAL A 30 -2.64 -8.32 -11.19
CA VAL A 30 -1.65 -9.39 -11.30
C VAL A 30 -2.32 -10.68 -10.85
N MET A 31 -2.41 -11.64 -11.76
CA MET A 31 -2.97 -12.96 -11.46
C MET A 31 -1.86 -13.90 -10.99
N LEU A 32 -1.91 -14.32 -9.73
CA LEU A 32 -1.05 -15.34 -9.16
C LEU A 32 -1.70 -16.69 -9.35
N LYS A 33 -1.22 -17.47 -10.32
CA LYS A 33 -1.72 -18.82 -10.59
C LYS A 33 -1.31 -19.77 -9.48
N ASP A 34 -2.24 -20.64 -9.09
CA ASP A 34 -2.02 -21.69 -8.08
C ASP A 34 -1.35 -21.15 -6.81
N PHE A 35 -1.84 -20.02 -6.28
CA PHE A 35 -1.26 -19.45 -5.07
C PHE A 35 -1.52 -20.35 -3.86
N HIS A 36 -0.44 -20.78 -3.21
CA HIS A 36 -0.48 -21.65 -2.03
C HIS A 36 -0.60 -20.82 -0.75
N PHE A 37 -1.68 -21.04 -0.02
CA PHE A 37 -1.92 -20.46 1.31
C PHE A 37 -1.23 -21.31 2.40
N GLY A 38 -0.84 -20.68 3.50
CA GLY A 38 -0.19 -21.35 4.63
C GLY A 38 -1.06 -22.40 5.31
N SER A 39 -2.38 -22.31 5.15
CA SER A 39 -3.35 -23.30 5.63
C SER A 39 -3.47 -24.55 4.74
N GLY A 40 -2.84 -24.57 3.56
CA GLY A 40 -2.79 -25.71 2.65
C GLY A 40 -3.71 -25.61 1.43
N GLU A 41 -4.68 -24.70 1.43
CA GLU A 41 -5.51 -24.39 0.27
C GLU A 41 -4.68 -23.78 -0.88
N VAL A 42 -5.13 -24.01 -2.11
CA VAL A 42 -4.51 -23.48 -3.33
C VAL A 42 -5.59 -22.87 -4.21
N MET A 43 -5.33 -21.68 -4.75
CA MET A 43 -6.28 -20.97 -5.61
C MET A 43 -5.59 -19.88 -6.45
N ASP A 44 -6.10 -19.66 -7.65
CA ASP A 44 -5.80 -18.46 -8.44
C ASP A 44 -6.15 -17.18 -7.67
N THR A 45 -5.15 -16.37 -7.37
CA THR A 45 -5.28 -15.18 -6.52
C THR A 45 -4.94 -13.92 -7.30
N ARG A 46 -5.92 -13.03 -7.45
CA ARG A 46 -5.72 -11.69 -8.02
C ARG A 46 -5.18 -10.74 -6.97
N ILE A 47 -4.10 -10.05 -7.30
CA ILE A 47 -3.62 -8.87 -6.59
C ILE A 47 -3.83 -7.65 -7.48
N HIS A 48 -4.72 -6.76 -7.04
CA HIS A 48 -4.93 -5.47 -7.69
C HIS A 48 -3.86 -4.47 -7.25
N VAL A 49 -3.36 -3.68 -8.19
CA VAL A 49 -2.26 -2.75 -7.95
C VAL A 49 -2.59 -1.41 -8.57
N THR A 50 -2.51 -0.35 -7.76
CA THR A 50 -2.45 1.03 -8.22
C THR A 50 -1.00 1.50 -8.19
N THR A 51 -0.57 2.26 -9.19
CA THR A 51 0.80 2.78 -9.28
C THR A 51 0.84 4.25 -9.63
N LEU A 52 1.86 4.96 -9.15
CA LEU A 52 2.21 6.32 -9.54
C LEU A 52 3.67 6.39 -10.00
N GLY A 53 3.97 7.35 -10.87
CA GLY A 53 5.31 7.49 -11.45
C GLY A 53 5.62 6.39 -12.48
N THR A 54 6.88 6.27 -12.86
CA THR A 54 7.32 5.30 -13.88
C THR A 54 8.53 4.49 -13.44
N PRO A 55 8.61 3.21 -13.82
CA PRO A 55 9.76 2.38 -13.50
C PRO A 55 11.00 2.87 -14.26
N HIS A 56 12.03 3.27 -13.53
CA HIS A 56 13.37 3.48 -14.07
C HIS A 56 14.13 2.16 -14.06
N ARG A 57 14.94 1.91 -15.09
CA ARG A 57 15.78 0.71 -15.19
C ARG A 57 17.24 1.10 -15.19
N ASN A 58 18.04 0.43 -14.37
CA ASN A 58 19.49 0.60 -14.34
C ASN A 58 20.16 -0.01 -15.60
N ALA A 59 21.49 0.08 -15.68
CA ALA A 59 22.28 -0.48 -16.77
C ALA A 59 22.12 -2.02 -16.94
N ALA A 60 21.72 -2.74 -15.89
CA ALA A 60 21.43 -4.17 -15.94
C ALA A 60 19.95 -4.46 -16.34
N GLY A 61 19.17 -3.43 -16.66
CA GLY A 61 17.76 -3.55 -17.04
C GLY A 61 16.80 -3.76 -15.85
N GLU A 62 17.27 -3.64 -14.62
CA GLU A 62 16.48 -3.89 -13.41
C GLU A 62 15.81 -2.63 -12.90
N ILE A 63 14.57 -2.75 -12.42
CA ILE A 63 13.86 -1.63 -11.80
C ILE A 63 14.54 -1.27 -10.48
N ASP A 64 14.98 -0.03 -10.33
CA ASP A 64 15.78 0.42 -9.18
C ASP A 64 15.19 1.62 -8.41
N ASN A 65 14.05 2.15 -8.84
CA ASN A 65 13.38 3.27 -8.20
C ASN A 65 12.02 2.90 -7.58
N ALA A 66 11.75 1.61 -7.40
CA ALA A 66 10.47 1.12 -6.90
C ALA A 66 10.32 1.30 -5.38
N VAL A 67 9.18 1.81 -4.94
CA VAL A 67 8.77 1.89 -3.53
C VAL A 67 7.38 1.28 -3.38
N MET A 68 7.11 0.60 -2.25
CA MET A 68 5.79 0.02 -1.99
C MET A 68 5.13 0.67 -0.77
N VAL A 69 3.85 1.00 -0.90
CA VAL A 69 3.05 1.66 0.14
C VAL A 69 1.86 0.76 0.50
N LEU A 70 1.79 0.34 1.76
CA LEU A 70 0.85 -0.67 2.26
C LEU A 70 -0.25 -0.07 3.16
N HIS A 71 -1.49 -0.39 2.81
CA HIS A 71 -2.70 0.10 3.48
C HIS A 71 -2.95 -0.54 4.85
N GLY A 72 -3.84 0.09 5.64
CA GLY A 72 -4.29 -0.42 6.95
C GLY A 72 -5.38 -1.49 6.84
N THR A 73 -5.78 -2.09 7.97
CA THR A 73 -6.92 -3.04 7.99
C THR A 73 -8.17 -2.39 7.41
N GLY A 74 -8.85 -3.07 6.48
CA GLY A 74 -10.05 -2.53 5.81
C GLY A 74 -9.77 -1.60 4.63
N GLY A 75 -8.52 -1.23 4.38
CA GLY A 75 -8.12 -0.31 3.32
C GLY A 75 -7.88 -0.97 1.96
N SER A 76 -7.31 -0.17 1.05
CA SER A 76 -6.84 -0.52 -0.29
C SER A 76 -5.69 0.42 -0.67
N GLY A 77 -5.02 0.22 -1.80
CA GLY A 77 -4.00 1.13 -2.33
C GLY A 77 -4.50 2.57 -2.46
N TRP A 78 -5.80 2.74 -2.74
CA TRP A 78 -6.49 4.04 -2.79
C TRP A 78 -6.55 4.80 -1.45
N GLN A 79 -6.23 4.17 -0.32
CA GLN A 79 -6.18 4.84 0.99
C GLN A 79 -5.25 6.07 0.98
N PHE A 80 -4.15 6.01 0.22
CA PHE A 80 -3.13 7.07 0.16
C PHE A 80 -3.36 8.10 -0.95
N PHE A 81 -4.52 8.08 -1.59
CA PHE A 81 -4.96 9.12 -2.55
C PHE A 81 -5.86 10.18 -1.89
N ARG A 82 -6.11 10.05 -0.59
CA ARG A 82 -6.77 11.10 0.18
C ARG A 82 -5.87 12.34 0.20
N PRO A 83 -6.40 13.57 0.07
CA PRO A 83 -5.60 14.80 0.00
C PRO A 83 -4.56 14.92 1.11
N GLN A 84 -4.91 14.58 2.36
CA GLN A 84 -3.99 14.63 3.51
C GLN A 84 -2.76 13.72 3.41
N PHE A 85 -2.73 12.78 2.46
CA PHE A 85 -1.57 11.96 2.15
C PHE A 85 -1.01 12.35 0.78
N ALA A 86 -1.85 12.36 -0.24
CA ALA A 86 -1.40 12.48 -1.62
C ALA A 86 -0.72 13.83 -1.90
N ASP A 87 -1.28 14.92 -1.37
CA ASP A 87 -0.76 16.27 -1.52
C ASP A 87 0.54 16.50 -0.73
N GLU A 88 0.98 15.53 0.07
CA GLU A 88 2.20 15.60 0.89
C GLU A 88 3.23 14.51 0.55
N LEU A 89 2.86 13.53 -0.29
CA LEU A 89 3.71 12.39 -0.61
C LEU A 89 4.30 12.45 -2.01
N TYR A 90 3.54 12.86 -3.03
CA TYR A 90 3.83 12.50 -4.42
C TYR A 90 4.37 13.63 -5.31
N GLY A 91 4.21 14.88 -4.89
CA GLY A 91 4.62 16.07 -5.64
C GLY A 91 6.12 16.31 -5.71
N PRO A 92 6.56 17.30 -6.51
CA PRO A 92 7.97 17.61 -6.68
C PRO A 92 8.67 17.92 -5.34
N GLY A 93 9.75 17.19 -5.05
CA GLY A 93 10.50 17.35 -3.81
C GLY A 93 9.89 16.70 -2.57
N GLN A 94 8.71 16.08 -2.68
CA GLN A 94 8.05 15.37 -1.59
C GLN A 94 8.67 13.98 -1.35
N PRO A 95 8.36 13.31 -0.21
CA PRO A 95 9.05 12.08 0.18
C PRO A 95 8.98 10.95 -0.85
N LEU A 96 7.86 10.81 -1.56
CA LEU A 96 7.62 9.81 -2.60
C LEU A 96 7.37 10.49 -3.96
N ASP A 97 8.12 11.57 -4.24
CA ASP A 97 8.09 12.33 -5.50
C ASP A 97 8.06 11.39 -6.72
N ILE A 98 6.94 11.43 -7.45
CA ILE A 98 6.65 10.48 -8.54
C ILE A 98 7.42 10.80 -9.83
N ALA A 99 8.16 11.91 -9.86
CA ALA A 99 9.19 12.14 -10.88
C ALA A 99 10.46 11.31 -10.61
N LYS A 100 10.63 10.77 -9.40
CA LYS A 100 11.80 9.98 -8.99
C LYS A 100 11.45 8.52 -8.74
N TYR A 101 10.33 8.27 -8.07
CA TYR A 101 9.97 6.93 -7.62
C TYR A 101 8.84 6.33 -8.44
N TYR A 102 8.92 5.01 -8.63
CA TYR A 102 7.82 4.17 -9.05
C TYR A 102 7.08 3.67 -7.81
N VAL A 103 5.96 4.31 -7.48
CA VAL A 103 5.20 4.02 -6.26
C VAL A 103 4.17 2.93 -6.55
N ILE A 104 4.21 1.85 -5.78
CA ILE A 104 3.37 0.65 -5.92
C ILE A 104 2.46 0.55 -4.70
N LEU A 105 1.14 0.55 -4.92
CA LEU A 105 0.12 0.51 -3.87
C LEU A 105 -0.82 -0.68 -4.11
N PRO A 106 -0.48 -1.88 -3.62
CA PRO A 106 -1.31 -3.05 -3.82
C PRO A 106 -2.48 -3.11 -2.85
N ASP A 107 -3.59 -3.67 -3.31
CA ASP A 107 -4.66 -4.16 -2.46
C ASP A 107 -4.27 -5.53 -1.91
N ASN A 108 -4.40 -5.75 -0.60
CA ASN A 108 -4.15 -7.06 -0.01
C ASN A 108 -5.24 -8.07 -0.31
N ILE A 109 -4.90 -9.36 -0.20
CA ILE A 109 -5.89 -10.45 -0.16
C ILE A 109 -6.98 -10.09 0.87
N GLY A 110 -8.24 -10.32 0.50
CA GLY A 110 -9.39 -9.99 1.32
C GLY A 110 -9.89 -8.55 1.23
N HIS A 111 -9.22 -7.68 0.48
CA HIS A 111 -9.52 -6.25 0.46
C HIS A 111 -9.51 -5.64 -0.94
N GLY A 112 -10.14 -4.47 -1.07
CA GLY A 112 -10.19 -3.70 -2.31
C GLY A 112 -10.66 -4.51 -3.52
N LYS A 113 -9.94 -4.42 -4.63
CA LYS A 113 -10.17 -5.14 -5.88
C LYS A 113 -9.38 -6.46 -5.97
N SER A 114 -8.52 -6.77 -5.00
CA SER A 114 -7.87 -8.09 -4.90
C SER A 114 -8.88 -9.21 -4.58
N SER A 115 -8.47 -10.47 -4.78
CA SER A 115 -9.28 -11.64 -4.42
C SER A 115 -9.70 -11.57 -2.95
N LYS A 116 -11.01 -11.66 -2.71
CA LYS A 116 -11.58 -11.54 -1.37
C LYS A 116 -12.80 -12.45 -1.18
N PRO A 117 -13.15 -12.81 0.06
CA PRO A 117 -14.30 -13.67 0.36
C PRO A 117 -15.62 -13.18 -0.28
N SER A 118 -15.82 -11.86 -0.36
CA SER A 118 -17.04 -11.27 -0.93
C SER A 118 -17.15 -11.40 -2.46
N ASP A 119 -16.12 -11.90 -3.15
CA ASP A 119 -16.17 -12.20 -4.59
C ASP A 119 -16.89 -13.53 -4.90
N GLY A 120 -17.42 -14.23 -3.88
CA GLY A 120 -18.35 -15.36 -4.06
C GLY A 120 -18.07 -16.56 -3.18
N MET A 121 -16.82 -16.80 -2.80
CA MET A 121 -16.45 -17.96 -1.97
C MET A 121 -16.93 -17.85 -0.52
N ARG A 122 -17.15 -16.63 -0.02
CA ARG A 122 -17.60 -16.36 1.35
C ARG A 122 -16.71 -17.12 2.36
N THR A 123 -17.30 -17.96 3.21
CA THR A 123 -16.60 -18.75 4.24
C THR A 123 -15.75 -19.89 3.68
N ALA A 124 -15.90 -20.24 2.41
CA ALA A 124 -15.05 -21.21 1.71
C ALA A 124 -13.76 -20.58 1.15
N PHE A 125 -13.60 -19.25 1.22
CA PHE A 125 -12.35 -18.60 0.83
C PHE A 125 -11.20 -19.13 1.71
N PRO A 126 -10.00 -19.39 1.14
CA PRO A 126 -8.85 -19.88 1.90
C PRO A 126 -8.61 -19.10 3.18
N ARG A 127 -8.25 -19.79 4.26
CA ARG A 127 -7.75 -19.08 5.44
C ARG A 127 -6.41 -18.45 5.09
N TYR A 128 -6.19 -17.23 5.55
CA TYR A 128 -4.94 -16.54 5.33
C TYR A 128 -4.56 -15.69 6.52
N ASP A 129 -3.27 -15.45 6.66
CA ASP A 129 -2.70 -14.51 7.62
C ASP A 129 -1.80 -13.46 6.93
N TYR A 130 -0.96 -12.78 7.72
CA TYR A 130 -0.06 -11.78 7.19
C TYR A 130 1.04 -12.39 6.32
N ASP A 131 1.52 -13.60 6.61
CA ASP A 131 2.59 -14.24 5.84
C ASP A 131 2.09 -14.56 4.42
N ASP A 132 0.83 -15.00 4.30
CA ASP A 132 0.19 -15.20 3.00
C ASP A 132 0.04 -13.89 2.22
N MET A 133 -0.41 -12.82 2.87
CA MET A 133 -0.52 -11.51 2.23
C MET A 133 0.84 -11.01 1.73
N VAL A 134 1.89 -11.14 2.54
CA VAL A 134 3.24 -10.70 2.17
C VAL A 134 3.82 -11.57 1.06
N ARG A 135 3.61 -12.89 1.10
CA ARG A 135 4.01 -13.79 0.01
C ARG A 135 3.33 -13.45 -1.31
N ALA A 136 2.04 -13.08 -1.27
CA ALA A 136 1.31 -12.63 -2.44
C ALA A 136 1.84 -11.28 -2.97
N GLN A 137 2.16 -10.32 -2.09
CA GLN A 137 2.81 -9.07 -2.49
C GLN A 137 4.17 -9.34 -3.17
N HIS A 138 4.99 -10.23 -2.60
CA HIS A 138 6.28 -10.62 -3.18
C HIS A 138 6.12 -11.27 -4.57
N ALA A 139 5.21 -12.24 -4.69
CA ALA A 139 4.91 -12.87 -5.97
C ALA A 139 4.39 -11.84 -6.99
N MET A 140 3.54 -10.91 -6.58
CA MET A 140 3.05 -9.82 -7.43
C MET A 140 4.17 -8.92 -7.94
N LEU A 141 5.12 -8.54 -7.07
CA LEU A 141 6.28 -7.72 -7.43
C LEU A 141 7.16 -8.43 -8.47
N ILE A 142 7.51 -9.70 -8.23
CA ILE A 142 8.46 -10.44 -9.06
C ILE A 142 7.81 -10.89 -10.37
N GLN A 143 6.66 -11.57 -10.29
CA GLN A 143 6.01 -12.21 -11.43
C GLN A 143 5.16 -11.22 -12.24
N GLY A 144 4.57 -10.23 -11.58
CA GLY A 144 3.68 -9.26 -12.22
C GLY A 144 4.39 -8.00 -12.67
N LEU A 145 5.18 -7.39 -11.79
CA LEU A 145 5.79 -6.06 -12.04
C LEU A 145 7.27 -6.13 -12.47
N GLY A 146 7.92 -7.29 -12.30
CA GLY A 146 9.36 -7.44 -12.59
C GLY A 146 10.26 -6.65 -11.62
N VAL A 147 9.77 -6.36 -10.42
CA VAL A 147 10.47 -5.63 -9.36
C VAL A 147 11.18 -6.62 -8.46
N LYS A 148 12.51 -6.59 -8.46
CA LYS A 148 13.36 -7.51 -7.68
C LYS A 148 13.90 -6.92 -6.38
N ARG A 149 13.77 -5.62 -6.22
CA ARG A 149 14.17 -4.88 -5.02
C ARG A 149 13.31 -3.64 -4.86
N LEU A 150 13.17 -3.18 -3.61
CA LEU A 150 12.48 -1.95 -3.27
C LEU A 150 13.43 -0.99 -2.56
N GLU A 151 13.31 0.30 -2.86
CA GLU A 151 13.99 1.36 -2.13
C GLU A 151 13.40 1.54 -0.73
N LEU A 152 12.09 1.31 -0.61
CA LEU A 152 11.33 1.48 0.61
C LEU A 152 10.06 0.61 0.60
N ILE A 153 9.74 0.01 1.75
CA ILE A 153 8.38 -0.39 2.08
C ILE A 153 7.87 0.54 3.18
N LEU A 154 6.82 1.29 2.89
CA LEU A 154 6.09 2.10 3.85
C LEU A 154 4.76 1.43 4.16
N GLY A 155 4.38 1.34 5.42
CA GLY A 155 3.13 0.71 5.79
C GLY A 155 2.47 1.33 7.01
N THR A 156 1.14 1.37 7.02
CA THR A 156 0.35 1.90 8.15
C THR A 156 -0.48 0.82 8.81
N SER A 157 -0.51 0.75 10.15
CA SER A 157 -1.32 -0.22 10.92
C SER A 157 -1.06 -1.68 10.48
N MET A 158 -1.97 -2.30 9.72
CA MET A 158 -1.73 -3.62 9.13
C MET A 158 -0.54 -3.63 8.17
N GLY A 159 -0.42 -2.62 7.30
CA GLY A 159 0.74 -2.46 6.43
C GLY A 159 2.04 -2.25 7.20
N CYS A 160 1.99 -1.66 8.40
CA CYS A 160 3.15 -1.56 9.28
C CYS A 160 3.58 -2.94 9.80
N MET A 161 2.62 -3.79 10.16
CA MET A 161 2.90 -5.17 10.54
C MET A 161 3.49 -5.96 9.35
N HIS A 162 2.95 -5.77 8.14
CA HIS A 162 3.49 -6.37 6.93
C HIS A 162 4.94 -5.94 6.65
N ALA A 163 5.30 -4.67 6.93
CA ALA A 163 6.68 -4.22 6.76
C ALA A 163 7.66 -5.00 7.66
N PHE A 164 7.25 -5.35 8.89
CA PHE A 164 8.05 -6.22 9.76
C PHE A 164 8.13 -7.66 9.25
N VAL A 165 7.01 -8.24 8.79
CA VAL A 165 7.00 -9.57 8.16
C VAL A 165 7.93 -9.60 6.94
N TRP A 166 7.85 -8.59 6.06
CA TRP A 166 8.78 -8.42 4.93
C TRP A 166 10.25 -8.43 5.34
N GLY A 167 10.60 -7.66 6.38
CA GLY A 167 11.97 -7.55 6.86
C GLY A 167 12.54 -8.86 7.42
N GLU A 168 11.68 -9.71 7.97
CA GLU A 168 12.05 -11.01 8.52
C GLU A 168 12.04 -12.11 7.46
N THR A 169 11.03 -12.15 6.59
CA THR A 169 10.85 -13.21 5.60
C THR A 169 11.74 -13.03 4.36
N TRP A 170 11.99 -11.80 3.90
CA TRP A 170 12.87 -11.52 2.75
C TRP A 170 13.91 -10.43 3.09
N PRO A 171 14.88 -10.74 3.96
CA PRO A 171 15.89 -9.76 4.36
C PRO A 171 16.66 -9.24 3.13
N GLY A 172 16.71 -7.92 2.99
CA GLY A 172 17.41 -7.25 1.88
C GLY A 172 16.58 -7.02 0.62
N PHE A 173 15.33 -7.52 0.53
CA PHE A 173 14.46 -7.21 -0.61
C PHE A 173 14.11 -5.72 -0.67
N ALA A 174 13.83 -5.12 0.48
CA ALA A 174 13.67 -3.68 0.63
C ALA A 174 14.87 -3.07 1.35
N ARG A 175 15.40 -1.97 0.82
CA ARG A 175 16.53 -1.25 1.41
C ARG A 175 16.17 -0.57 2.72
N ARG A 176 14.90 -0.16 2.87
CA ARG A 176 14.37 0.47 4.09
C ARG A 176 12.94 0.05 4.35
N LEU A 177 12.57 0.11 5.61
CA LEU A 177 11.21 -0.07 6.11
C LEU A 177 10.78 1.20 6.85
N ALA A 178 9.57 1.68 6.58
CA ALA A 178 8.90 2.75 7.31
C ALA A 178 7.58 2.22 7.94
N PRO A 179 7.68 1.48 9.05
CA PRO A 179 6.52 0.95 9.77
C PRO A 179 5.86 2.06 10.63
N PHE A 180 4.62 2.42 10.33
CA PHE A 180 3.86 3.44 11.07
C PHE A 180 2.60 2.90 11.77
N ALA A 181 2.38 3.33 13.01
CA ALA A 181 1.19 3.01 13.80
C ALA A 181 0.99 1.51 14.08
N CYS A 182 2.07 0.79 14.37
CA CYS A 182 2.03 -0.56 14.95
C CYS A 182 3.24 -0.80 15.86
N ASN A 183 3.27 -1.95 16.53
CA ASN A 183 4.39 -2.41 17.34
C ASN A 183 4.88 -3.76 16.81
N ALA A 184 6.18 -4.04 16.92
CA ALA A 184 6.78 -5.34 16.60
C ALA A 184 6.58 -6.37 17.73
N VAL A 185 5.34 -6.52 18.18
CA VAL A 185 4.95 -7.45 19.26
C VAL A 185 3.64 -8.15 18.88
N ALA A 186 3.37 -9.29 19.51
CA ALA A 186 2.12 -10.01 19.32
C ALA A 186 0.90 -9.10 19.60
N ILE A 187 -0.14 -9.23 18.76
CA ILE A 187 -1.38 -8.49 18.95
C ILE A 187 -1.99 -8.87 20.31
N ALA A 188 -2.10 -7.88 21.19
CA ALA A 188 -2.56 -8.05 22.57
C ALA A 188 -3.54 -6.95 22.99
N GLY A 189 -4.08 -7.07 24.21
CA GLY A 189 -4.97 -6.09 24.83
C GLY A 189 -6.21 -5.77 23.99
N ARG A 190 -6.59 -4.48 23.96
CA ARG A 190 -7.79 -4.00 23.26
C ARG A 190 -7.79 -4.36 21.78
N ASN A 191 -6.64 -4.32 21.11
CA ASN A 191 -6.52 -4.69 19.71
C ASN A 191 -6.89 -6.17 19.46
N ARG A 192 -6.40 -7.08 20.32
CA ARG A 192 -6.76 -8.49 20.24
C ARG A 192 -8.24 -8.72 20.55
N MET A 193 -8.74 -8.10 21.62
CA MET A 193 -10.13 -8.25 22.05
C MET A 193 -11.11 -7.82 20.96
N TRP A 194 -10.88 -6.65 20.33
CA TRP A 194 -11.77 -6.13 19.29
C TRP A 194 -11.80 -7.02 18.05
N ARG A 195 -10.64 -7.51 17.60
CA ARG A 195 -10.54 -8.46 16.49
C ARG A 195 -11.23 -9.79 16.79
N LYS A 196 -11.03 -10.34 18.00
CA LYS A 196 -11.67 -11.60 18.41
C LYS A 196 -13.19 -11.45 18.48
N MET A 197 -13.70 -10.37 19.07
CA MET A 197 -15.15 -10.11 19.12
C MET A 197 -15.75 -9.99 17.72
N ALA A 198 -15.11 -9.28 16.79
CA ALA A 198 -15.60 -9.17 15.42
C ALA A 198 -15.64 -10.54 14.71
N ILE A 199 -14.58 -11.34 14.86
CA ILE A 199 -14.52 -12.70 14.28
C ILE A 199 -15.60 -13.60 14.88
N ASP A 200 -15.80 -13.55 16.19
CA ASP A 200 -16.78 -14.40 16.87
C ASP A 200 -18.21 -14.02 16.51
N ALA A 201 -18.50 -12.71 16.41
CA ALA A 201 -19.80 -12.23 15.97
C ALA A 201 -20.15 -12.74 14.57
N ILE A 202 -19.19 -12.69 13.62
CA ILE A 202 -19.40 -13.20 12.26
C ILE A 202 -19.57 -14.73 12.23
N LYS A 203 -18.89 -15.46 13.12
CA LYS A 203 -19.00 -16.93 13.18
C LYS A 203 -20.27 -17.42 13.87
N ALA A 204 -20.93 -16.57 14.63
CA ALA A 204 -22.14 -16.90 15.39
C ALA A 204 -23.44 -16.52 14.64
N ASP A 205 -23.33 -15.77 13.54
CA ASP A 205 -24.40 -15.48 12.58
C ASP A 205 -24.60 -16.67 11.62
#